data_AF-A0A8J5PWA2-F1
#
_entry.id   AF-A0A8J5PWA2-F1
#
_cell.length_a   1.000
_cell.length_b   1.000
_cell.length_c   1.000
_cell.angle_alpha   90.00
_cell.angle_beta   90.00
_cell.angle_gamma   90.00
#
_symmetry.space_group_name_H-M   'P 1'
#
loop_
_entity.id
_entity.type
_entity.pdbx_description
1 polymer ?
#
loop_
_entity_poly.entity_id
_entity_poly.type
_entity_poly.pdbx_seq_one_letter_code
_entity_poly.pdbx_strand_id
1 'polypeptide(L)'
;MPEEYISMLKSLPSEVDKVKEPVVGVATVDVTLQTGPPRHLASGILYGIPDRPDQIPDHFYKDLGFNYGRGGGSQLPGTKGYAVSLEDYKARFASALSNYRTTRKHGGEFIYLLPAAWGADGGQSENFAYPGDNDDWTSWDAFLERTLDDVKKSDMIEGLVIDTWNEPDLSFFWNRSMEQWLELWTRSFKKIREALPSVRITGPSMSAIPSTSHEWWSAFLSRCKDSLPDQWSWHMEGGDEAVTMASSMASFHDLLSKHDIPLDKAQDVNINEYAIYGEQVPSAGAWWIAGLERENAHGLRGNWAIAGALHDFMAGLLSKPNGSDGSYAIEGQGYWPTAEFQVYRYYASSMKGQRLRTTASSDGLFDAYATVEGDVVRILAGTRSRPGNWTLDVVGLTGDTRVKVKTLAFRVVDGDKFKRVDGPQDLGEREELVKDCKLKLRMKHQDPTTAFAFELAIAWGK
;
A
#
# COMPACT_ATOMS: atom_id res chain seq x y z
N MET A 1 -12.99 -25.41 3.13
CA MET A 1 -12.61 -24.36 2.15
C MET A 1 -12.67 -25.00 0.78
N PRO A 2 -13.82 -24.98 0.09
CA PRO A 2 -14.01 -25.96 -0.96
C PRO A 2 -13.51 -25.39 -2.28
N GLU A 3 -12.34 -25.88 -2.73
CA GLU A 3 -11.80 -25.91 -4.10
C GLU A 3 -11.67 -24.60 -4.90
N GLU A 4 -12.60 -23.67 -4.81
CA GLU A 4 -12.60 -22.37 -5.49
C GLU A 4 -11.47 -21.46 -5.02
N TYR A 5 -11.08 -21.47 -3.75
CA TYR A 5 -9.94 -20.64 -3.28
C TYR A 5 -8.61 -21.08 -3.88
N ILE A 6 -8.31 -22.37 -3.84
CA ILE A 6 -7.08 -22.92 -4.41
C ILE A 6 -7.13 -22.79 -5.93
N SER A 7 -8.30 -22.97 -6.56
CA SER A 7 -8.51 -22.73 -7.99
C SER A 7 -8.31 -21.26 -8.34
N MET A 8 -8.78 -20.33 -7.50
CA MET A 8 -8.68 -18.88 -7.71
C MET A 8 -7.27 -18.35 -7.43
N LEU A 9 -6.53 -18.86 -6.43
CA LEU A 9 -5.10 -18.55 -6.28
C LEU A 9 -4.24 -19.15 -7.40
N LYS A 10 -4.68 -20.28 -7.98
CA LYS A 10 -4.06 -20.89 -9.17
C LYS A 10 -4.53 -20.24 -10.49
N SER A 11 -5.61 -19.44 -10.47
CA SER A 11 -6.19 -18.74 -11.63
C SER A 11 -6.03 -17.23 -11.60
N LEU A 12 -5.71 -16.64 -10.44
CA LEU A 12 -4.80 -15.51 -10.37
C LEU A 12 -3.69 -15.92 -11.30
N PRO A 13 -3.29 -15.10 -12.27
CA PRO A 13 -2.21 -15.48 -13.14
C PRO A 13 -1.10 -15.98 -12.21
N SER A 14 -0.80 -17.29 -12.26
CA SER A 14 0.61 -17.63 -12.34
C SER A 14 1.05 -16.65 -13.40
N GLU A 15 1.84 -15.65 -13.04
CA GLU A 15 2.58 -14.93 -14.07
C GLU A 15 3.18 -16.09 -14.85
N VAL A 16 2.58 -16.43 -16.01
CA VAL A 16 3.17 -17.36 -16.93
C VAL A 16 4.52 -16.73 -17.07
N ASP A 17 5.57 -17.39 -16.57
CA ASP A 17 6.90 -16.81 -16.31
C ASP A 17 7.37 -16.14 -17.60
N LYS A 18 6.87 -14.92 -17.83
CA LYS A 18 7.25 -14.10 -18.95
C LYS A 18 8.66 -13.78 -18.54
N VAL A 19 9.59 -14.13 -19.42
CA VAL A 19 10.97 -13.75 -19.22
C VAL A 19 10.95 -12.24 -19.05
N LYS A 20 11.14 -11.83 -17.80
CA LYS A 20 11.05 -10.46 -17.35
C LYS A 20 12.36 -9.81 -17.77
N GLU A 21 12.26 -8.80 -18.62
CA GLU A 21 13.44 -8.11 -19.13
C GLU A 21 14.30 -7.60 -17.96
N PRO A 22 15.64 -7.72 -18.07
CA PRO A 22 16.51 -7.25 -17.02
C PRO A 22 16.44 -5.73 -16.91
N VAL A 23 16.66 -5.21 -15.71
CA VAL A 23 16.78 -3.77 -15.47
C VAL A 23 17.88 -3.17 -16.34
N VAL A 24 17.61 -1.98 -16.89
CA VAL A 24 18.57 -1.13 -17.59
C VAL A 24 18.57 0.30 -17.04
N GLY A 25 19.71 0.98 -17.16
CA GLY A 25 19.85 2.38 -16.75
C GLY A 25 20.40 2.57 -15.33
N VAL A 26 20.24 3.79 -14.82
CA VAL A 26 20.90 4.28 -13.60
C VAL A 26 19.90 5.06 -12.75
N ALA A 27 19.74 4.67 -11.49
CA ALA A 27 19.06 5.51 -10.51
C ALA A 27 20.06 6.47 -9.85
N THR A 28 19.58 7.61 -9.37
CA THR A 28 20.43 8.66 -8.78
C THR A 28 19.96 9.03 -7.38
N VAL A 29 20.91 9.28 -6.48
CA VAL A 29 20.69 9.93 -5.18
C VAL A 29 21.49 11.23 -5.15
N ASP A 30 20.81 12.36 -4.97
CA ASP A 30 21.45 13.68 -4.83
C ASP A 30 21.53 14.06 -3.36
N VAL A 31 22.76 14.03 -2.81
CA VAL A 31 22.99 14.29 -1.38
C VAL A 31 22.90 15.77 -1.01
N THR A 32 22.81 16.67 -1.99
CA THR A 32 22.71 18.12 -1.77
C THR A 32 21.28 18.61 -1.58
N LEU A 33 20.29 17.77 -1.90
CA LEU A 33 18.88 18.13 -1.89
C LEU A 33 18.12 17.27 -0.88
N GLN A 34 17.67 17.90 0.20
CA GLN A 34 16.83 17.29 1.22
C GLN A 34 15.35 17.55 0.95
N THR A 35 14.49 16.55 1.16
CA THR A 35 13.04 16.60 0.88
C THR A 35 12.19 16.44 2.15
N GLY A 36 12.77 16.72 3.31
CA GLY A 36 12.12 16.64 4.63
C GLY A 36 12.36 15.32 5.37
N PRO A 37 11.84 15.16 6.59
CA PRO A 37 12.07 13.96 7.40
C PRO A 37 11.38 12.71 6.81
N PRO A 38 11.87 11.49 7.10
CA PRO A 38 11.19 10.23 6.81
C PRO A 38 9.77 10.21 7.39
N ARG A 39 8.80 9.75 6.59
CA ARG A 39 7.37 9.72 6.95
C ARG A 39 6.75 8.32 6.98
N HIS A 40 7.48 7.29 6.58
CA HIS A 40 7.01 5.91 6.53
C HIS A 40 5.75 5.76 5.65
N LEU A 41 5.72 6.45 4.50
CA LEU A 41 4.50 6.59 3.68
C LEU A 41 4.01 5.27 3.10
N ALA A 42 4.91 4.32 2.85
CA ALA A 42 4.58 2.96 2.38
C ALA A 42 4.19 1.99 3.51
N SER A 43 4.25 2.39 4.79
CA SER A 43 4.00 1.50 5.93
C SER A 43 2.50 1.37 6.26
N GLY A 44 1.67 1.18 5.23
CA GLY A 44 0.25 0.87 5.37
C GLY A 44 -0.07 -0.57 4.96
N ILE A 45 -1.18 -1.13 5.45
CA ILE A 45 -1.64 -2.48 5.07
C ILE A 45 -3.14 -2.52 4.79
N LEU A 46 -3.51 -3.20 3.71
CA LEU A 46 -4.88 -3.61 3.43
C LEU A 46 -5.20 -4.88 4.23
N TYR A 47 -6.24 -4.83 5.07
CA TYR A 47 -6.56 -5.87 6.04
C TYR A 47 -5.30 -6.33 6.81
N GLY A 48 -5.14 -7.63 7.06
CA GLY A 48 -3.94 -8.18 7.69
C GLY A 48 -3.78 -7.88 9.19
N ILE A 49 -4.76 -7.22 9.80
CA ILE A 49 -4.87 -6.98 11.24
C ILE A 49 -5.93 -7.95 11.79
N PRO A 50 -5.56 -8.85 12.72
CA PRO A 50 -6.51 -9.76 13.32
C PRO A 50 -7.62 -9.05 14.09
N ASP A 51 -8.81 -9.63 14.05
CA ASP A 51 -9.96 -9.14 14.83
C ASP A 51 -9.77 -9.36 16.33
N ARG A 52 -8.98 -10.37 16.71
CA ARG A 52 -8.60 -10.60 18.11
C ARG A 52 -7.50 -9.58 18.48
N PRO A 53 -7.76 -8.67 19.44
CA PRO A 53 -6.76 -7.71 19.88
C PRO A 53 -5.48 -8.40 20.37
N ASP A 54 -4.34 -7.74 20.15
CA ASP A 54 -3.01 -8.15 20.61
C ASP A 54 -2.54 -9.53 20.09
N GLN A 55 -3.19 -10.07 19.06
CA GLN A 55 -2.78 -11.32 18.44
C GLN A 55 -1.44 -11.20 17.70
N ILE A 56 -1.25 -10.13 16.92
CA ILE A 56 0.07 -9.79 16.39
C ILE A 56 0.81 -9.00 17.49
N PRO A 57 1.99 -9.44 17.92
CA PRO A 57 2.76 -8.72 18.93
C PRO A 57 3.06 -7.26 18.54
N ASP A 58 2.86 -6.33 19.48
CA ASP A 58 3.02 -4.87 19.29
C ASP A 58 4.32 -4.43 18.60
N HIS A 59 5.41 -5.18 18.81
CA HIS A 59 6.70 -4.81 18.22
C HIS A 59 6.68 -4.90 16.70
N PHE A 60 5.85 -5.75 16.07
CA PHE A 60 5.77 -5.81 14.61
C PHE A 60 5.21 -4.52 14.01
N TYR A 61 4.21 -3.89 14.64
CA TYR A 61 3.69 -2.59 14.20
C TYR A 61 4.72 -1.47 14.40
N LYS A 62 5.43 -1.48 15.53
CA LYS A 62 6.49 -0.49 15.83
C LYS A 62 7.66 -0.62 14.86
N ASP A 63 8.13 -1.84 14.64
CA ASP A 63 9.25 -2.16 13.77
C ASP A 63 8.94 -1.86 12.30
N LEU A 64 7.67 -1.96 11.88
CA LEU A 64 7.20 -1.57 10.54
C LEU A 64 7.16 -0.04 10.32
N GLY A 65 7.17 0.76 11.41
CA GLY A 65 6.83 2.18 11.33
C GLY A 65 5.39 2.37 10.85
N PHE A 66 4.48 1.53 11.34
CA PHE A 66 3.09 1.43 10.89
C PHE A 66 2.38 2.79 10.85
N ASN A 67 1.74 3.09 9.71
CA ASN A 67 1.20 4.40 9.38
C ASN A 67 -0.29 4.35 9.03
N TYR A 68 -0.76 3.26 8.39
CA TYR A 68 -2.15 3.12 7.95
C TYR A 68 -2.66 1.68 8.03
N GLY A 69 -3.93 1.52 8.42
CA GLY A 69 -4.70 0.29 8.24
C GLY A 69 -5.93 0.54 7.39
N ARG A 70 -6.36 -0.43 6.58
CA ARG A 70 -7.64 -0.36 5.82
C ARG A 70 -8.40 -1.66 5.95
N GLY A 71 -9.70 -1.58 6.24
CA GLY A 71 -10.51 -2.78 6.41
C GLY A 71 -11.99 -2.47 6.66
N GLY A 72 -12.83 -3.50 6.65
CA GLY A 72 -14.27 -3.34 6.90
C GLY A 72 -15.03 -4.64 7.14
N GLY A 73 -14.33 -5.73 7.48
CA GLY A 73 -14.94 -7.04 7.74
C GLY A 73 -15.22 -7.90 6.50
N SER A 74 -14.60 -7.60 5.34
CA SER A 74 -14.83 -8.39 4.11
C SER A 74 -14.43 -9.84 4.32
N GLN A 75 -15.23 -10.77 3.77
CA GLN A 75 -14.98 -12.22 3.81
C GLN A 75 -14.81 -12.81 5.23
N LEU A 76 -15.24 -12.10 6.28
CA LEU A 76 -15.20 -12.59 7.64
C LEU A 76 -16.02 -13.89 7.75
N PRO A 77 -15.46 -15.01 8.27
CA PRO A 77 -16.16 -16.29 8.31
C PRO A 77 -17.52 -16.20 9.00
N GLY A 78 -18.55 -16.78 8.37
CA GLY A 78 -19.89 -16.85 8.94
C GLY A 78 -20.74 -15.58 8.80
N THR A 79 -20.31 -14.57 8.04
CA THR A 79 -21.03 -13.30 7.87
C THR A 79 -20.99 -12.81 6.41
N LYS A 80 -22.04 -12.09 5.98
CA LYS A 80 -22.20 -11.59 4.60
C LYS A 80 -22.49 -10.09 4.49
N GLY A 81 -22.51 -9.35 5.59
CA GLY A 81 -22.76 -7.91 5.65
C GLY A 81 -24.23 -7.49 5.70
N TYR A 82 -24.44 -6.18 5.76
CA TYR A 82 -25.75 -5.55 5.98
C TYR A 82 -26.82 -5.91 4.95
N ALA A 83 -26.44 -6.07 3.68
CA ALA A 83 -27.35 -6.44 2.59
C ALA A 83 -28.04 -7.80 2.84
N VAL A 84 -27.48 -8.62 3.73
CA VAL A 84 -28.05 -9.91 4.13
C VAL A 84 -28.77 -9.81 5.47
N SER A 85 -28.12 -9.28 6.52
CA SER A 85 -28.75 -9.17 7.83
C SER A 85 -28.10 -8.11 8.72
N LEU A 86 -28.85 -7.64 9.72
CA LEU A 86 -28.31 -6.76 10.76
C LEU A 86 -27.28 -7.47 11.66
N GLU A 87 -27.39 -8.78 11.85
CA GLU A 87 -26.44 -9.55 12.63
C GLU A 87 -25.08 -9.64 11.92
N ASP A 88 -25.11 -9.91 10.62
CA ASP A 88 -23.93 -9.96 9.76
C ASP A 88 -23.24 -8.59 9.72
N TYR A 89 -24.02 -7.51 9.60
CA TYR A 89 -23.51 -6.14 9.72
C TYR A 89 -22.77 -5.92 11.05
N LYS A 90 -23.40 -6.27 12.18
CA LYS A 90 -22.80 -6.06 13.51
C LYS A 90 -21.48 -6.79 13.65
N ALA A 91 -21.36 -8.00 13.10
CA ALA A 91 -20.12 -8.75 13.11
C ALA A 91 -19.02 -8.08 12.28
N ARG A 92 -19.33 -7.60 11.07
CA ARG A 92 -18.37 -6.88 10.23
C ARG A 92 -17.97 -5.51 10.79
N PHE A 93 -18.92 -4.80 11.40
CA PHE A 93 -18.62 -3.57 12.13
C PHE A 93 -17.71 -3.84 13.33
N ALA A 94 -17.94 -4.92 14.09
CA ALA A 94 -17.08 -5.29 15.22
C ALA A 94 -15.64 -5.60 14.79
N SER A 95 -15.45 -6.30 13.65
CA SER A 95 -14.15 -6.51 13.01
C SER A 95 -13.48 -5.18 12.66
N ALA A 96 -14.18 -4.30 11.94
CA ALA A 96 -13.67 -2.98 11.58
C ALA A 96 -13.28 -2.13 12.79
N LEU A 97 -14.10 -2.14 13.85
CA LEU A 97 -13.82 -1.43 15.10
C LEU A 97 -12.59 -1.99 15.82
N SER A 98 -12.40 -3.32 15.81
CA SER A 98 -11.20 -3.95 16.38
C SER A 98 -9.94 -3.53 15.61
N ASN A 99 -10.00 -3.59 14.28
CA ASN A 99 -8.91 -3.15 13.40
C ASN A 99 -8.59 -1.66 13.57
N TYR A 100 -9.62 -0.80 13.67
CA TYR A 100 -9.46 0.62 13.99
C TYR A 100 -8.71 0.82 15.32
N ARG A 101 -9.14 0.14 16.38
CA ARG A 101 -8.52 0.27 17.71
C ARG A 101 -7.05 -0.16 17.69
N THR A 102 -6.74 -1.27 17.05
CA THR A 102 -5.34 -1.72 16.87
C THR A 102 -4.55 -0.70 16.06
N THR A 103 -5.14 -0.18 14.98
CA THR A 103 -4.51 0.82 14.12
C THR A 103 -4.15 2.10 14.89
N ARG A 104 -5.12 2.65 15.65
CA ARG A 104 -4.92 3.83 16.50
C ARG A 104 -3.97 3.58 17.66
N LYS A 105 -4.00 2.39 18.29
CA LYS A 105 -3.04 1.99 19.35
C LYS A 105 -1.58 2.14 18.88
N HIS A 106 -1.33 1.94 17.58
CA HIS A 106 -0.01 2.06 16.97
C HIS A 106 0.23 3.38 16.22
N GLY A 107 -0.65 4.37 16.40
CA GLY A 107 -0.49 5.72 15.86
C GLY A 107 -0.89 5.89 14.39
N GLY A 108 -1.28 4.80 13.71
CA GLY A 108 -1.67 4.83 12.31
C GLY A 108 -3.11 5.30 12.11
N GLU A 109 -3.44 5.79 10.92
CA GLU A 109 -4.81 6.16 10.53
C GLU A 109 -5.56 4.96 9.94
N PHE A 110 -6.88 4.93 10.09
CA PHE A 110 -7.68 3.78 9.66
C PHE A 110 -8.69 4.18 8.57
N ILE A 111 -8.61 3.51 7.42
CA ILE A 111 -9.58 3.63 6.34
C ILE A 111 -10.66 2.57 6.53
N TYR A 112 -11.88 2.99 6.86
CA TYR A 112 -13.03 2.10 6.99
C TYR A 112 -13.72 1.91 5.63
N LEU A 113 -13.70 0.67 5.15
CA LEU A 113 -14.33 0.25 3.91
C LEU A 113 -15.83 -0.01 4.11
N LEU A 114 -16.67 0.94 3.70
CA LEU A 114 -18.12 0.75 3.69
C LEU A 114 -18.62 -0.43 2.83
N PRO A 115 -18.10 -0.73 1.62
CA PRO A 115 -18.61 -1.84 0.82
C PRO A 115 -18.46 -3.19 1.54
N ALA A 116 -17.41 -3.36 2.33
CA ALA A 116 -17.21 -4.57 3.12
C ALA A 116 -18.28 -4.73 4.22
N ALA A 117 -18.64 -3.65 4.92
CA ALA A 117 -19.72 -3.69 5.91
C ALA A 117 -21.11 -3.87 5.27
N TRP A 118 -21.30 -3.34 4.07
CA TRP A 118 -22.49 -3.59 3.26
C TRP A 118 -22.63 -5.06 2.86
N GLY A 119 -21.53 -5.72 2.51
CA GLY A 119 -21.51 -7.10 2.03
C GLY A 119 -20.95 -7.29 0.61
N ALA A 120 -20.48 -6.21 -0.02
CA ALA A 120 -19.89 -6.24 -1.36
C ALA A 120 -18.40 -6.63 -1.29
N ASP A 121 -18.14 -7.92 -1.12
CA ASP A 121 -16.78 -8.50 -1.03
C ASP A 121 -16.09 -8.70 -2.39
N GLY A 122 -16.77 -8.35 -3.49
CA GLY A 122 -16.39 -8.75 -4.85
C GLY A 122 -17.01 -10.10 -5.26
N GLY A 123 -17.29 -10.26 -6.55
CA GLY A 123 -17.83 -11.51 -7.13
C GLY A 123 -19.24 -11.87 -6.66
N GLN A 124 -20.04 -10.87 -6.30
CA GLN A 124 -21.36 -11.08 -5.72
C GLN A 124 -22.32 -11.79 -6.68
N SER A 125 -23.27 -12.56 -6.12
CA SER A 125 -24.27 -13.25 -6.94
C SER A 125 -25.17 -12.25 -7.69
N GLU A 126 -25.81 -12.71 -8.78
CA GLU A 126 -26.70 -11.87 -9.59
C GLU A 126 -27.83 -11.21 -8.77
N ASN A 127 -28.29 -11.89 -7.71
CA ASN A 127 -29.36 -11.41 -6.84
C ASN A 127 -28.87 -10.55 -5.65
N PHE A 128 -27.58 -10.21 -5.60
CA PHE A 128 -27.06 -9.32 -4.58
C PHE A 128 -27.68 -7.93 -4.74
N ALA A 129 -28.21 -7.40 -3.63
CA ALA A 129 -28.79 -6.06 -3.58
C ALA A 129 -27.67 -5.01 -3.55
N TYR A 130 -27.43 -4.36 -4.68
CA TYR A 130 -26.54 -3.21 -4.73
C TYR A 130 -27.30 -1.95 -4.28
N PRO A 131 -26.60 -0.97 -3.68
CA PRO A 131 -27.20 0.31 -3.33
C PRO A 131 -27.85 0.99 -4.54
N GLY A 132 -29.11 1.41 -4.41
CA GLY A 132 -29.84 2.13 -5.46
C GLY A 132 -30.50 1.22 -6.52
N ASP A 133 -30.52 -0.09 -6.31
CA ASP A 133 -31.23 -1.01 -7.21
C ASP A 133 -32.72 -0.63 -7.32
N ASN A 134 -33.22 -0.60 -8.56
CA ASN A 134 -34.58 -0.14 -8.90
C ASN A 134 -34.86 1.31 -8.46
N ASP A 135 -33.84 2.16 -8.46
CA ASP A 135 -33.89 3.54 -7.98
C ASP A 135 -34.27 3.65 -6.48
N ASP A 136 -34.16 2.56 -5.72
CA ASP A 136 -34.44 2.52 -4.28
C ASP A 136 -33.16 2.62 -3.44
N TRP A 137 -33.01 3.79 -2.81
CA TRP A 137 -31.87 4.11 -1.93
C TRP A 137 -32.15 3.86 -0.45
N THR A 138 -33.37 3.41 -0.09
CA THR A 138 -33.83 3.31 1.31
C THR A 138 -32.89 2.46 2.16
N SER A 139 -32.48 1.29 1.65
CA SER A 139 -31.60 0.37 2.40
C SER A 139 -30.20 0.92 2.59
N TRP A 140 -29.63 1.56 1.55
CA TRP A 140 -28.32 2.20 1.63
C TRP A 140 -28.32 3.39 2.60
N ASP A 141 -29.35 4.23 2.54
CA ASP A 141 -29.47 5.37 3.44
C ASP A 141 -29.62 4.92 4.89
N ALA A 142 -30.41 3.87 5.15
CA ALA A 142 -30.56 3.28 6.48
C ALA A 142 -29.24 2.66 6.99
N PHE A 143 -28.50 1.98 6.10
CA PHE A 143 -27.16 1.46 6.40
C PHE A 143 -26.17 2.58 6.77
N LEU A 144 -26.12 3.65 5.99
CA LEU A 144 -25.25 4.80 6.28
C LEU A 144 -25.62 5.45 7.60
N GLU A 145 -26.91 5.66 7.88
CA GLU A 145 -27.35 6.26 9.15
C GLU A 145 -26.89 5.44 10.35
N ARG A 146 -27.16 4.14 10.30
CA ARG A 146 -26.73 3.20 11.35
C ARG A 146 -25.22 3.20 11.50
N THR A 147 -24.49 3.11 10.40
CA THR A 147 -23.03 3.03 10.44
C THR A 147 -22.40 4.28 11.02
N LEU A 148 -22.89 5.46 10.64
CA LEU A 148 -22.39 6.72 11.18
C LEU A 148 -22.78 6.91 12.66
N ASP A 149 -23.93 6.40 13.09
CA ASP A 149 -24.34 6.37 14.50
C ASP A 149 -23.48 5.38 15.33
N ASP A 150 -23.23 4.19 14.81
CA ASP A 150 -22.38 3.18 15.47
C ASP A 150 -20.91 3.65 15.55
N VAL A 151 -20.41 4.35 14.52
CA VAL A 151 -19.11 5.05 14.55
C VAL A 151 -19.05 6.07 15.70
N LYS A 152 -20.10 6.90 15.89
CA LYS A 152 -20.17 7.85 17.00
C LYS A 152 -20.25 7.15 18.36
N LYS A 153 -21.12 6.14 18.49
CA LYS A 153 -21.34 5.39 19.75
C LYS A 153 -20.11 4.62 20.21
N SER A 154 -19.26 4.22 19.27
CA SER A 154 -18.04 3.45 19.54
C SER A 154 -16.78 4.31 19.69
N ASP A 155 -16.90 5.64 19.55
CA ASP A 155 -15.79 6.61 19.56
C ASP A 155 -14.74 6.33 18.46
N MET A 156 -15.21 5.85 17.31
CA MET A 156 -14.39 5.53 16.13
C MET A 156 -14.17 6.78 15.25
N ILE A 157 -13.73 7.90 15.83
CA ILE A 157 -13.64 9.18 15.11
C ILE A 157 -12.20 9.62 14.84
N GLU A 158 -11.33 9.53 15.83
CA GLU A 158 -9.96 10.04 15.73
C GLU A 158 -9.14 9.22 14.73
N GLY A 159 -8.58 9.87 13.71
CA GLY A 159 -7.77 9.19 12.68
C GLY A 159 -8.57 8.24 11.79
N LEU A 160 -9.91 8.35 11.78
CA LEU A 160 -10.77 7.65 10.84
C LEU A 160 -10.78 8.37 9.48
N VAL A 161 -10.72 7.57 8.42
CA VAL A 161 -11.04 7.95 7.03
C VAL A 161 -12.13 6.99 6.54
N ILE A 162 -13.16 7.50 5.87
CA ILE A 162 -14.24 6.67 5.32
C ILE A 162 -14.07 6.53 3.82
N ASP A 163 -14.01 5.29 3.34
CA ASP A 163 -13.96 4.94 1.92
C ASP A 163 -15.34 4.46 1.47
N THR A 164 -15.94 5.19 0.53
CA THR A 164 -17.35 4.96 0.15
C THR A 164 -17.56 3.68 -0.64
N TRP A 165 -16.58 3.27 -1.45
CA TRP A 165 -16.65 2.08 -2.29
C TRP A 165 -15.25 1.62 -2.71
N ASN A 166 -15.14 0.35 -3.14
CA ASN A 166 -13.90 -0.25 -3.62
C ASN A 166 -14.03 -0.57 -5.12
N GLU A 167 -13.10 -0.11 -5.95
CA GLU A 167 -12.97 -0.45 -7.37
C GLU A 167 -14.30 -0.43 -8.14
N PRO A 168 -15.03 0.70 -8.14
CA PRO A 168 -16.33 0.78 -8.80
C PRO A 168 -16.26 0.60 -10.32
N ASP A 169 -15.08 0.81 -10.91
CA ASP A 169 -14.75 0.57 -12.31
C ASP A 169 -14.59 -0.91 -12.68
N LEU A 170 -14.57 -1.83 -11.71
CA LEU A 170 -14.57 -3.27 -11.95
C LEU A 170 -15.93 -3.88 -11.62
N SER A 171 -16.54 -4.54 -12.60
CA SER A 171 -17.82 -5.25 -12.43
C SER A 171 -17.78 -6.33 -11.34
N PHE A 172 -16.59 -6.80 -10.99
CA PHE A 172 -16.37 -7.71 -9.86
C PHE A 172 -16.79 -7.06 -8.53
N PHE A 173 -16.50 -5.77 -8.31
CA PHE A 173 -16.83 -5.04 -7.07
C PHE A 173 -18.06 -4.13 -7.19
N TRP A 174 -18.44 -3.74 -8.42
CA TRP A 174 -19.64 -2.96 -8.69
C TRP A 174 -20.31 -3.40 -9.98
N ASN A 175 -21.32 -4.28 -9.88
CA ASN A 175 -22.03 -4.80 -11.04
C ASN A 175 -23.29 -3.98 -11.40
N ARG A 176 -23.16 -2.65 -11.40
CA ARG A 176 -24.24 -1.70 -11.72
C ARG A 176 -23.72 -0.56 -12.59
N SER A 177 -24.61 0.33 -13.03
CA SER A 177 -24.22 1.44 -13.90
C SER A 177 -23.27 2.41 -13.18
N MET A 178 -22.41 3.08 -13.97
CA MET A 178 -21.56 4.17 -13.47
C MET A 178 -22.39 5.30 -12.87
N GLU A 179 -23.54 5.63 -13.45
CA GLU A 179 -24.45 6.66 -12.93
C GLU A 179 -24.96 6.33 -11.52
N GLN A 180 -25.34 5.06 -11.30
CA GLN A 180 -25.78 4.58 -9.98
C GLN A 180 -24.64 4.71 -8.96
N TRP A 181 -23.39 4.40 -9.34
CA TRP A 181 -22.25 4.60 -8.44
C TRP A 181 -21.98 6.09 -8.15
N LEU A 182 -22.10 6.97 -9.14
CA LEU A 182 -21.94 8.41 -8.95
C LEU A 182 -23.01 9.00 -8.01
N GLU A 183 -24.24 8.46 -8.05
CA GLU A 183 -25.28 8.78 -7.07
C GLU A 183 -24.91 8.24 -5.68
N LEU A 184 -24.41 6.99 -5.57
CA LEU A 184 -23.88 6.47 -4.30
C LEU A 184 -22.82 7.39 -3.70
N TRP A 185 -21.85 7.86 -4.49
CA TRP A 185 -20.84 8.82 -4.04
C TRP A 185 -21.49 10.08 -3.46
N THR A 186 -22.36 10.71 -4.25
CA THR A 186 -23.00 11.99 -3.91
C THR A 186 -23.80 11.89 -2.61
N ARG A 187 -24.59 10.83 -2.47
CA ARG A 187 -25.40 10.56 -1.26
C ARG A 187 -24.53 10.29 -0.04
N SER A 188 -23.54 9.42 -0.20
CA SER A 188 -22.66 9.00 0.90
C SER A 188 -21.83 10.18 1.39
N PHE A 189 -21.22 10.94 0.46
CA PHE A 189 -20.44 12.13 0.79
C PHE A 189 -21.27 13.12 1.62
N LYS A 190 -22.46 13.49 1.13
CA LYS A 190 -23.35 14.42 1.84
C LYS A 190 -23.68 13.92 3.25
N LYS A 191 -24.10 12.67 3.40
CA LYS A 191 -24.51 12.11 4.69
C LYS A 191 -23.34 11.98 5.67
N ILE A 192 -22.16 11.60 5.20
CA ILE A 192 -20.94 11.55 6.02
C ILE A 192 -20.56 12.97 6.47
N ARG A 193 -20.57 13.97 5.58
CA ARG A 193 -20.26 15.36 5.94
C ARG A 193 -21.21 15.96 6.97
N GLU A 194 -22.51 15.69 6.83
CA GLU A 194 -23.52 16.14 7.78
C GLU A 194 -23.35 15.47 9.15
N ALA A 195 -23.09 14.16 9.18
CA ALA A 195 -23.02 13.41 10.42
C ALA A 195 -21.67 13.55 11.14
N LEU A 196 -20.56 13.56 10.39
CA LEU A 196 -19.18 13.46 10.85
C LEU A 196 -18.28 14.49 10.13
N PRO A 197 -18.51 15.80 10.32
CA PRO A 197 -17.84 16.85 9.55
C PRO A 197 -16.31 16.88 9.69
N SER A 198 -15.76 16.30 10.76
CA SER A 198 -14.30 16.21 10.99
C SER A 198 -13.65 14.95 10.41
N VAL A 199 -14.43 13.96 9.99
CA VAL A 199 -13.90 12.69 9.46
C VAL A 199 -13.58 12.86 7.98
N ARG A 200 -12.40 12.38 7.57
CA ARG A 200 -11.99 12.46 6.17
C ARG A 200 -12.75 11.46 5.30
N ILE A 201 -13.02 11.83 4.06
CA ILE A 201 -13.62 10.95 3.04
C ILE A 201 -12.56 10.69 1.97
N THR A 202 -12.26 9.42 1.71
CA THR A 202 -11.35 9.01 0.64
C THR A 202 -12.11 8.52 -0.59
N GLY A 203 -11.53 8.72 -1.77
CA GLY A 203 -12.07 8.21 -3.02
C GLY A 203 -11.32 8.72 -4.26
N PRO A 204 -11.70 8.26 -5.46
CA PRO A 204 -12.77 7.29 -5.73
C PRO A 204 -12.38 5.81 -5.57
N SER A 205 -11.13 5.51 -5.18
CA SER A 205 -10.64 4.13 -4.97
C SER A 205 -10.84 3.23 -6.20
N MET A 206 -10.55 3.77 -7.38
CA MET A 206 -10.61 3.07 -8.67
C MET A 206 -9.50 2.02 -8.77
N SER A 207 -9.77 0.91 -9.44
CA SER A 207 -8.76 -0.11 -9.76
C SER A 207 -7.69 0.40 -10.73
N ALA A 208 -8.12 1.28 -11.65
CA ALA A 208 -7.26 1.88 -12.65
C ALA A 208 -6.67 3.22 -12.16
N ILE A 209 -5.42 3.47 -12.56
CA ILE A 209 -4.76 4.76 -12.32
C ILE A 209 -5.54 5.94 -12.96
N PRO A 210 -5.39 7.16 -12.43
CA PRO A 210 -5.95 8.37 -13.03
C PRO A 210 -5.51 8.54 -14.48
N SER A 211 -6.46 8.83 -15.37
CA SER A 211 -6.17 9.14 -16.78
C SER A 211 -7.27 10.01 -17.37
N THR A 212 -6.88 10.95 -18.23
CA THR A 212 -7.79 11.82 -18.99
C THR A 212 -8.62 11.05 -20.03
N SER A 213 -8.25 9.81 -20.36
CA SER A 213 -8.99 8.92 -21.26
C SER A 213 -9.85 7.88 -20.53
N HIS A 214 -9.75 7.77 -19.20
CA HIS A 214 -10.54 6.81 -18.44
C HIS A 214 -11.93 7.38 -18.13
N GLU A 215 -12.98 6.70 -18.58
CA GLU A 215 -14.35 7.21 -18.53
C GLU A 215 -14.85 7.42 -17.10
N TRP A 216 -14.56 6.48 -16.19
CA TRP A 216 -14.98 6.55 -14.79
C TRP A 216 -14.33 7.71 -14.04
N TRP A 217 -13.06 7.99 -14.33
CA TRP A 217 -12.34 9.13 -13.74
C TRP A 217 -12.93 10.46 -14.22
N SER A 218 -13.14 10.58 -15.54
CA SER A 218 -13.72 11.79 -16.12
C SER A 218 -15.16 12.03 -15.62
N ALA A 219 -15.96 10.98 -15.48
CA ALA A 219 -17.32 11.06 -14.98
C ALA A 219 -17.36 11.42 -13.48
N PHE A 220 -16.49 10.81 -12.67
CA PHE A 220 -16.34 11.13 -11.25
C PHE A 220 -16.04 12.61 -11.04
N LEU A 221 -14.99 13.15 -11.67
CA LEU A 221 -14.61 14.55 -11.52
C LEU A 221 -15.65 15.53 -12.08
N SER A 222 -16.42 15.10 -13.09
CA SER A 222 -17.55 15.88 -13.58
C SER A 222 -18.69 15.95 -12.56
N ARG A 223 -18.91 14.87 -11.78
CA ARG A 223 -19.94 14.79 -10.73
C ARG A 223 -19.54 15.52 -9.45
N CYS A 224 -18.29 15.41 -9.02
CA CYS A 224 -17.89 15.72 -7.63
C CYS A 224 -17.31 17.13 -7.41
N LYS A 225 -17.61 18.12 -8.26
CA LYS A 225 -17.07 19.50 -8.12
C LYS A 225 -17.26 20.12 -6.73
N ASP A 226 -18.39 19.82 -6.08
CA ASP A 226 -18.73 20.27 -4.72
C ASP A 226 -18.61 19.16 -3.65
N SER A 227 -18.11 17.99 -4.05
CA SER A 227 -17.96 16.80 -3.20
C SER A 227 -16.63 16.09 -3.45
N LEU A 228 -15.55 16.86 -3.62
CA LEU A 228 -14.20 16.33 -3.77
C LEU A 228 -13.80 15.54 -2.50
N PRO A 229 -13.10 14.40 -2.65
CA PRO A 229 -12.56 13.68 -1.50
C PRO A 229 -11.56 14.56 -0.73
N ASP A 230 -11.39 14.32 0.57
CA ASP A 230 -10.28 14.93 1.32
C ASP A 230 -8.97 14.20 1.04
N GLN A 231 -9.05 12.88 0.82
CA GLN A 231 -7.93 12.01 0.47
C GLN A 231 -8.21 11.35 -0.88
N TRP A 232 -7.35 11.60 -1.86
CA TRP A 232 -7.48 11.02 -3.19
C TRP A 232 -6.90 9.61 -3.20
N SER A 233 -7.67 8.64 -3.70
CA SER A 233 -7.27 7.24 -3.69
C SER A 233 -7.53 6.54 -5.02
N TRP A 234 -6.62 5.62 -5.34
CA TRP A 234 -6.70 4.66 -6.44
C TRP A 234 -5.72 3.53 -6.18
N HIS A 235 -5.88 2.44 -6.92
CA HIS A 235 -5.06 1.25 -6.74
C HIS A 235 -3.98 1.17 -7.79
N MET A 236 -2.89 0.49 -7.45
CA MET A 236 -1.81 0.17 -8.37
C MET A 236 -1.50 -1.33 -8.33
N GLU A 237 -2.54 -2.12 -8.58
CA GLU A 237 -2.51 -3.59 -8.58
C GLU A 237 -2.84 -4.20 -9.96
N GLY A 238 -2.88 -3.37 -11.01
CA GLY A 238 -3.11 -3.83 -12.39
C GLY A 238 -1.91 -4.54 -13.03
N GLY A 239 -0.72 -4.46 -12.43
CA GLY A 239 0.49 -5.13 -12.92
C GLY A 239 1.11 -4.56 -14.21
N ASP A 240 0.64 -3.42 -14.71
CA ASP A 240 1.25 -2.74 -15.87
C ASP A 240 2.67 -2.27 -15.51
N GLU A 241 3.65 -2.79 -16.24
CA GLU A 241 5.08 -2.55 -16.01
C GLU A 241 5.51 -1.14 -16.37
N ALA A 242 4.79 -0.48 -17.28
CA ALA A 242 5.06 0.91 -17.67
C ALA A 242 4.56 1.93 -16.63
N VAL A 243 3.67 1.50 -15.74
CA VAL A 243 3.08 2.36 -14.72
C VAL A 243 4.00 2.40 -13.50
N THR A 244 4.42 3.61 -13.14
CA THR A 244 5.17 3.93 -11.93
C THR A 244 4.38 4.90 -11.05
N MET A 245 4.77 5.09 -9.79
CA MET A 245 4.15 6.13 -8.95
C MET A 245 4.24 7.51 -9.60
N ALA A 246 5.40 7.85 -10.19
CA ALA A 246 5.62 9.13 -10.86
C ALA A 246 4.71 9.32 -12.09
N SER A 247 4.58 8.31 -12.95
CA SER A 247 3.70 8.39 -14.12
C SER A 247 2.22 8.43 -13.72
N SER A 248 1.84 7.74 -12.64
CA SER A 248 0.49 7.79 -12.09
C SER A 248 0.16 9.18 -11.53
N MET A 249 1.07 9.80 -10.78
CA MET A 249 0.90 11.16 -10.27
C MET A 249 0.87 12.21 -11.38
N ALA A 250 1.72 12.08 -12.40
CA ALA A 250 1.67 12.95 -13.57
C ALA A 250 0.29 12.87 -14.26
N SER A 251 -0.21 11.66 -14.49
CA SER A 251 -1.54 11.44 -15.09
C SER A 251 -2.67 11.97 -14.22
N PHE A 252 -2.53 11.90 -12.89
CA PHE A 252 -3.46 12.51 -11.95
C PHE A 252 -3.46 14.04 -12.06
N HIS A 253 -2.30 14.69 -12.10
CA HIS A 253 -2.22 16.14 -12.29
C HIS A 253 -2.80 16.60 -13.62
N ASP A 254 -2.56 15.86 -14.70
CA ASP A 254 -3.15 16.14 -16.02
C ASP A 254 -4.68 16.02 -15.98
N LEU A 255 -5.19 15.00 -15.28
CA LEU A 255 -6.62 14.80 -15.07
C LEU A 255 -7.24 15.96 -14.26
N LEU A 256 -6.62 16.38 -13.15
CA LEU A 256 -7.10 17.52 -12.36
C LEU A 256 -7.12 18.81 -13.18
N SER A 257 -6.05 19.06 -13.95
CA SER A 257 -5.92 20.21 -14.85
C SER A 257 -7.06 20.23 -15.89
N LYS A 258 -7.37 19.08 -16.51
CA LYS A 258 -8.48 18.95 -17.48
C LYS A 258 -9.85 19.29 -16.87
N HIS A 259 -10.02 19.08 -15.56
CA HIS A 259 -11.27 19.32 -14.85
C HIS A 259 -11.28 20.63 -14.03
N ASP A 260 -10.28 21.49 -14.22
CA ASP A 260 -10.11 22.77 -13.49
C ASP A 260 -10.08 22.60 -11.96
N ILE A 261 -9.48 21.51 -11.48
CA ILE A 261 -9.31 21.25 -10.04
C ILE A 261 -7.91 21.70 -9.60
N PRO A 262 -7.81 22.69 -8.69
CA PRO A 262 -6.53 23.16 -8.17
C PRO A 262 -5.77 22.07 -7.38
N LEU A 263 -4.45 22.01 -7.54
CA LEU A 263 -3.59 21.02 -6.87
C LEU A 263 -3.59 21.13 -5.33
N ASP A 264 -3.88 22.31 -4.77
CA ASP A 264 -4.00 22.49 -3.32
C ASP A 264 -5.22 21.76 -2.73
N LYS A 265 -6.20 21.36 -3.56
CA LYS A 265 -7.30 20.47 -3.18
C LYS A 265 -6.97 18.98 -3.31
N ALA A 266 -5.75 18.63 -3.70
CA ALA A 266 -5.35 17.26 -4.02
C ALA A 266 -3.97 16.89 -3.46
N GLN A 267 -3.63 17.41 -2.27
CA GLN A 267 -2.33 17.19 -1.63
C GLN A 267 -2.24 15.87 -0.84
N ASP A 268 -3.37 15.33 -0.41
CA ASP A 268 -3.44 14.08 0.34
C ASP A 268 -3.79 12.95 -0.64
N VAL A 269 -2.78 12.20 -1.05
CA VAL A 269 -2.90 11.04 -1.96
C VAL A 269 -2.55 9.78 -1.18
N ASN A 270 -3.38 8.76 -1.34
CA ASN A 270 -3.18 7.45 -0.74
C ASN A 270 -3.45 6.33 -1.76
N ILE A 271 -2.38 5.64 -2.15
CA ILE A 271 -2.46 4.41 -2.94
C ILE A 271 -2.90 3.30 -1.99
N ASN A 272 -4.20 3.24 -1.74
CA ASN A 272 -4.79 2.44 -0.68
C ASN A 272 -4.88 0.93 -1.00
N GLU A 273 -4.36 0.52 -2.16
CA GLU A 273 -3.89 -0.84 -2.50
C GLU A 273 -2.71 -0.73 -3.51
N TYR A 274 -1.52 -1.21 -3.17
CA TYR A 274 -0.37 -1.31 -4.09
C TYR A 274 0.29 -2.69 -4.06
N ALA A 275 1.04 -2.99 -5.13
CA ALA A 275 1.77 -4.24 -5.38
C ALA A 275 0.88 -5.45 -5.65
N ILE A 276 1.02 -5.97 -6.88
CA ILE A 276 0.51 -7.31 -7.21
C ILE A 276 1.19 -8.39 -6.39
N TYR A 277 0.60 -9.58 -6.35
CA TYR A 277 1.17 -10.72 -5.60
C TYR A 277 2.64 -11.04 -5.96
N GLY A 278 3.02 -10.92 -7.24
CA GLY A 278 4.41 -11.12 -7.71
C GLY A 278 5.40 -10.03 -7.27
N GLU A 279 4.90 -8.90 -6.79
CA GLU A 279 5.69 -7.78 -6.26
C GLU A 279 5.79 -7.79 -4.73
N GLN A 280 5.19 -8.78 -4.08
CA GLN A 280 5.29 -8.99 -2.63
C GLN A 280 6.60 -9.70 -2.26
N VAL A 281 7.71 -9.05 -2.55
CA VAL A 281 9.09 -9.52 -2.32
C VAL A 281 9.99 -8.33 -1.96
N PRO A 282 11.15 -8.54 -1.29
CA PRO A 282 12.00 -7.45 -0.83
C PRO A 282 12.37 -6.40 -1.88
N SER A 283 12.81 -6.82 -3.07
CA SER A 283 13.22 -5.94 -4.17
C SER A 283 12.12 -4.95 -4.56
N ALA A 284 10.91 -5.45 -4.83
CA ALA A 284 9.77 -4.64 -5.20
C ALA A 284 9.24 -3.81 -4.03
N GLY A 285 9.32 -4.31 -2.79
CA GLY A 285 9.02 -3.52 -1.59
C GLY A 285 9.89 -2.26 -1.51
N ALA A 286 11.20 -2.37 -1.74
CA ALA A 286 12.10 -1.22 -1.79
C ALA A 286 11.79 -0.27 -2.96
N TRP A 287 11.40 -0.80 -4.12
CA TRP A 287 10.97 -0.01 -5.28
C TRP A 287 9.69 0.79 -4.99
N TRP A 288 8.68 0.17 -4.38
CA TRP A 288 7.43 0.82 -3.97
C TRP A 288 7.67 1.91 -2.92
N ILE A 289 8.49 1.62 -1.90
CA ILE A 289 8.89 2.61 -0.87
C ILE A 289 9.48 3.86 -1.55
N ALA A 290 10.40 3.67 -2.50
CA ALA A 290 11.05 4.79 -3.19
C ALA A 290 10.05 5.65 -3.97
N GLY A 291 9.16 5.04 -4.74
CA GLY A 291 8.15 5.76 -5.52
C GLY A 291 7.18 6.56 -4.65
N LEU A 292 6.61 5.92 -3.63
CA LEU A 292 5.64 6.53 -2.71
C LEU A 292 6.26 7.70 -1.93
N GLU A 293 7.48 7.50 -1.39
CA GLU A 293 8.17 8.55 -0.65
C GLU A 293 8.57 9.74 -1.53
N ARG A 294 8.99 9.49 -2.79
CA ARG A 294 9.35 10.55 -3.73
C ARG A 294 8.15 11.42 -4.11
N GLU A 295 7.00 10.80 -4.33
CA GLU A 295 5.77 11.51 -4.70
C GLU A 295 4.95 12.01 -3.49
N ASN A 296 5.43 11.76 -2.26
CA ASN A 296 4.73 12.10 -1.01
C ASN A 296 3.33 11.50 -0.89
N ALA A 297 3.10 10.33 -1.48
CA ALA A 297 1.85 9.61 -1.39
C ALA A 297 1.92 8.52 -0.33
N HIS A 298 0.86 8.40 0.47
CA HIS A 298 0.65 7.24 1.33
C HIS A 298 0.43 5.98 0.49
N GLY A 299 0.78 4.83 1.01
CA GLY A 299 0.55 3.55 0.37
C GLY A 299 0.16 2.48 1.37
N LEU A 300 -0.83 1.67 1.01
CA LEU A 300 -1.21 0.48 1.74
C LEU A 300 -0.91 -0.75 0.90
N ARG A 301 -0.08 -1.63 1.44
CA ARG A 301 0.33 -2.85 0.76
C ARG A 301 -0.89 -3.74 0.52
N GLY A 302 -1.05 -4.16 -0.73
CA GLY A 302 -2.07 -5.08 -1.19
C GLY A 302 -2.09 -6.38 -0.40
N ASN A 303 -3.25 -7.02 -0.31
CA ASN A 303 -3.43 -8.26 0.43
C ASN A 303 -4.18 -9.29 -0.40
N TRP A 304 -3.44 -10.32 -0.81
CA TRP A 304 -3.93 -11.39 -1.69
C TRP A 304 -4.31 -12.66 -0.91
N ALA A 305 -4.36 -12.60 0.43
CA ALA A 305 -5.01 -13.64 1.23
C ALA A 305 -6.54 -13.50 1.12
N ILE A 306 -7.28 -14.55 1.48
CA ILE A 306 -8.76 -14.52 1.42
C ILE A 306 -9.37 -15.20 2.65
N ALA A 307 -10.69 -15.02 2.81
CA ALA A 307 -11.46 -15.48 3.96
C ALA A 307 -10.76 -15.07 5.28
N GLY A 308 -10.70 -15.98 6.25
CA GLY A 308 -10.07 -15.70 7.54
C GLY A 308 -8.58 -15.33 7.47
N ALA A 309 -7.86 -15.68 6.40
CA ALA A 309 -6.45 -15.31 6.24
C ALA A 309 -6.27 -13.86 5.74
N LEU A 310 -7.29 -13.27 5.12
CA LEU A 310 -7.29 -11.85 4.73
C LEU A 310 -7.02 -10.94 5.94
N HIS A 311 -7.55 -11.34 7.11
CA HIS A 311 -7.47 -10.60 8.37
C HIS A 311 -6.18 -10.89 9.16
N ASP A 312 -5.17 -11.50 8.54
CA ASP A 312 -3.98 -11.95 9.23
C ASP A 312 -2.69 -11.60 8.48
N PHE A 313 -1.54 -11.84 9.10
CA PHE A 313 -0.21 -11.82 8.48
C PHE A 313 0.34 -10.44 8.09
N MET A 314 -0.30 -9.33 8.45
CA MET A 314 0.08 -7.98 7.98
C MET A 314 0.28 -7.95 6.47
N ALA A 315 -0.72 -8.44 5.74
CA ALA A 315 -0.70 -8.62 4.28
C ALA A 315 0.42 -9.56 3.76
N GLY A 316 1.00 -10.42 4.59
CA GLY A 316 2.08 -11.35 4.18
C GLY A 316 3.48 -10.86 4.55
N LEU A 317 3.60 -9.76 5.29
CA LEU A 317 4.85 -9.37 5.94
C LEU A 317 5.19 -10.28 7.14
N LEU A 318 4.19 -10.94 7.73
CA LEU A 318 4.38 -11.96 8.75
C LEU A 318 3.91 -13.32 8.24
N SER A 319 4.35 -14.37 8.91
CA SER A 319 3.75 -15.69 8.83
C SER A 319 3.73 -16.32 10.23
N LYS A 320 3.09 -17.47 10.37
CA LYS A 320 2.93 -18.19 11.65
C LYS A 320 2.81 -19.69 11.39
N PRO A 321 2.90 -20.55 12.43
CA PRO A 321 2.74 -21.99 12.27
C PRO A 321 1.45 -22.32 11.50
N ASN A 322 1.56 -23.25 10.55
CA ASN A 322 0.44 -23.71 9.72
C ASN A 322 -0.18 -22.61 8.84
N GLY A 323 0.50 -21.49 8.61
CA GLY A 323 -0.03 -20.35 7.84
C GLY A 323 -0.27 -20.64 6.35
N SER A 324 0.26 -21.75 5.82
CA SER A 324 0.18 -22.12 4.40
C SER A 324 -0.37 -23.54 4.16
N ASP A 325 -0.87 -24.22 5.18
CA ASP A 325 -1.42 -25.57 5.06
C ASP A 325 -2.86 -25.71 5.60
N GLY A 326 -3.45 -26.89 5.44
CA GLY A 326 -4.85 -27.16 5.81
C GLY A 326 -5.16 -27.12 7.32
N SER A 327 -4.15 -26.94 8.17
CA SER A 327 -4.29 -26.80 9.63
C SER A 327 -4.19 -25.35 10.12
N TYR A 328 -4.28 -24.38 9.20
CA TYR A 328 -4.38 -22.96 9.51
C TYR A 328 -5.48 -22.69 10.56
N ALA A 329 -5.12 -21.91 11.58
CA ALA A 329 -6.04 -21.39 12.57
C ALA A 329 -5.97 -19.86 12.59
N ILE A 330 -7.11 -19.19 12.38
CA ILE A 330 -7.19 -17.73 12.36
C ILE A 330 -6.66 -17.11 13.64
N GLU A 331 -6.91 -17.72 14.81
CA GLU A 331 -6.39 -17.24 16.10
C GLU A 331 -5.04 -17.86 16.52
N GLY A 332 -4.42 -18.65 15.62
CA GLY A 332 -3.10 -19.23 15.84
C GLY A 332 -2.05 -18.16 16.15
N GLN A 333 -1.11 -18.49 17.03
CA GLN A 333 -0.06 -17.60 17.54
C GLN A 333 1.33 -18.00 17.02
N GLY A 334 2.36 -17.25 17.41
CA GLY A 334 3.75 -17.58 17.08
C GLY A 334 4.26 -16.94 15.79
N TYR A 335 3.85 -15.71 15.53
CA TYR A 335 4.27 -14.94 14.36
C TYR A 335 5.78 -14.81 14.23
N TRP A 336 6.26 -14.84 12.98
CA TRP A 336 7.62 -14.48 12.61
C TRP A 336 7.64 -13.54 11.40
N PRO A 337 8.68 -12.72 11.28
CA PRO A 337 8.85 -11.84 10.12
C PRO A 337 9.29 -12.60 8.87
N THR A 338 8.79 -12.15 7.71
CA THR A 338 9.25 -12.61 6.40
C THR A 338 10.45 -11.82 5.91
N ALA A 339 11.02 -12.22 4.76
CA ALA A 339 12.12 -11.48 4.13
C ALA A 339 11.75 -10.02 3.83
N GLU A 340 10.53 -9.78 3.33
CA GLU A 340 10.07 -8.44 2.97
C GLU A 340 9.84 -7.57 4.21
N PHE A 341 9.38 -8.14 5.33
CA PHE A 341 9.27 -7.39 6.59
C PHE A 341 10.60 -6.76 7.01
N GLN A 342 11.73 -7.44 6.77
CA GLN A 342 13.03 -6.88 7.12
C GLN A 342 13.36 -5.60 6.32
N VAL A 343 12.83 -5.46 5.10
CA VAL A 343 12.95 -4.21 4.32
C VAL A 343 12.24 -3.07 5.03
N TYR A 344 10.97 -3.27 5.40
CA TYR A 344 10.19 -2.27 6.13
C TYR A 344 10.77 -1.97 7.51
N ARG A 345 11.32 -2.99 8.19
CA ARG A 345 12.02 -2.82 9.45
C ARG A 345 13.24 -1.94 9.31
N TYR A 346 14.08 -2.17 8.31
CA TYR A 346 15.25 -1.32 8.06
C TYR A 346 14.84 0.10 7.67
N TYR A 347 13.83 0.22 6.81
CA TYR A 347 13.23 1.48 6.40
C TYR A 347 12.76 2.30 7.61
N ALA A 348 12.01 1.69 8.53
CA ALA A 348 11.50 2.37 9.70
C ALA A 348 12.56 2.62 10.78
N SER A 349 13.46 1.68 11.04
CA SER A 349 14.38 1.76 12.19
C SER A 349 15.71 2.43 11.87
N SER A 350 16.25 2.26 10.66
CA SER A 350 17.60 2.71 10.29
C SER A 350 17.60 3.96 9.43
N MET A 351 16.61 4.16 8.56
CA MET A 351 16.59 5.28 7.60
C MET A 351 16.03 6.55 8.25
N LYS A 352 16.83 7.17 9.11
CA LYS A 352 16.51 8.37 9.89
C LYS A 352 17.11 9.65 9.27
N GLY A 353 16.86 10.79 9.92
CA GLY A 353 17.37 12.10 9.52
C GLY A 353 16.49 12.80 8.49
N GLN A 354 17.06 13.13 7.32
CA GLN A 354 16.38 13.81 6.22
C GLN A 354 16.37 12.93 4.98
N ARG A 355 15.23 12.87 4.28
CA ARG A 355 15.11 12.24 2.97
C ARG A 355 15.94 13.01 1.96
N LEU A 356 16.56 12.29 1.04
CA LEU A 356 17.32 12.85 -0.07
C LEU A 356 16.51 12.77 -1.36
N ARG A 357 16.78 13.67 -2.29
CA ARG A 357 16.20 13.60 -3.63
C ARG A 357 16.75 12.39 -4.37
N THR A 358 15.85 11.60 -4.97
CA THR A 358 16.22 10.47 -5.82
C THR A 358 15.51 10.54 -7.18
N THR A 359 16.09 9.86 -8.16
CA THR A 359 15.49 9.63 -9.48
C THR A 359 15.62 8.15 -9.81
N ALA A 360 14.54 7.51 -10.25
CA ALA A 360 14.53 6.13 -10.72
C ALA A 360 15.39 5.94 -11.97
N SER A 361 15.67 4.69 -12.34
CA SER A 361 16.24 4.36 -13.65
C SER A 361 15.29 4.77 -14.78
N SER A 362 15.86 4.99 -15.97
CA SER A 362 15.11 5.47 -17.14
C SER A 362 14.04 4.49 -17.65
N ASP A 363 14.18 3.20 -17.35
CA ASP A 363 13.17 2.17 -17.64
C ASP A 363 12.08 2.09 -16.56
N GLY A 364 12.23 2.80 -15.44
CA GLY A 364 11.31 2.78 -14.30
C GLY A 364 11.37 1.50 -13.44
N LEU A 365 12.27 0.54 -13.74
CA LEU A 365 12.28 -0.79 -13.10
C LEU A 365 13.27 -0.90 -11.93
N PHE A 366 14.13 0.09 -11.71
CA PHE A 366 15.04 0.19 -10.56
C PHE A 366 14.92 1.55 -9.89
N ASP A 367 14.81 1.53 -8.57
CA ASP A 367 14.61 2.74 -7.79
C ASP A 367 15.30 2.66 -6.43
N ALA A 368 15.43 3.82 -5.78
CA ALA A 368 16.04 3.94 -4.47
C ALA A 368 15.36 5.01 -3.62
N TYR A 369 15.22 4.68 -2.34
CA TYR A 369 14.92 5.59 -1.26
C TYR A 369 16.21 5.89 -0.50
N ALA A 370 16.41 7.14 -0.09
CA ALA A 370 17.64 7.52 0.61
C ALA A 370 17.39 8.55 1.71
N THR A 371 18.15 8.43 2.79
CA THR A 371 18.17 9.40 3.88
C THR A 371 19.60 9.75 4.30
N VAL A 372 19.75 10.91 4.95
CA VAL A 372 20.99 11.38 5.55
C VAL A 372 20.77 11.75 7.01
N GLU A 373 21.64 11.26 7.88
CA GLU A 373 21.68 11.61 9.30
C GLU A 373 23.15 11.82 9.72
N GLY A 374 23.49 13.05 10.10
CA GLY A 374 24.87 13.42 10.37
C GLY A 374 25.78 13.22 9.16
N ASP A 375 26.77 12.36 9.30
CA ASP A 375 27.73 11.98 8.26
C ASP A 375 27.39 10.63 7.58
N VAL A 376 26.21 10.07 7.84
CA VAL A 376 25.80 8.79 7.26
C VAL A 376 24.66 8.99 6.26
N VAL A 377 24.89 8.54 5.02
CA VAL A 377 23.83 8.37 4.01
C VAL A 377 23.42 6.91 3.96
N ARG A 378 22.13 6.65 4.06
CA ARG A 378 21.53 5.31 3.91
C ARG A 378 20.68 5.27 2.67
N ILE A 379 20.87 4.23 1.86
CA ILE A 379 20.17 4.06 0.59
C ILE A 379 19.55 2.67 0.61
N LEU A 380 18.24 2.58 0.48
CA LEU A 380 17.51 1.34 0.25
C LEU A 380 17.13 1.27 -1.22
N ALA A 381 17.59 0.24 -1.92
CA ALA A 381 17.47 0.11 -3.35
C ALA A 381 16.89 -1.24 -3.74
N GLY A 382 16.04 -1.24 -4.77
CA GLY A 382 15.34 -2.43 -5.23
C GLY A 382 14.84 -2.28 -6.66
N THR A 383 14.54 -3.43 -7.26
CA THR A 383 13.96 -3.53 -8.60
C THR A 383 12.49 -3.93 -8.47
N ARG A 384 11.67 -3.64 -9.47
CA ARG A 384 10.26 -4.07 -9.49
C ARG A 384 10.14 -5.57 -9.81
N SER A 385 10.63 -6.43 -8.92
CA SER A 385 10.72 -7.89 -9.11
C SER A 385 11.46 -8.28 -10.41
N ARG A 386 12.60 -7.64 -10.71
CA ARG A 386 13.39 -7.88 -11.92
C ARG A 386 14.83 -8.28 -11.60
N PRO A 387 15.41 -9.27 -12.31
CA PRO A 387 16.86 -9.45 -12.29
C PRO A 387 17.52 -8.33 -13.12
N GLY A 388 18.84 -8.29 -13.15
CA GLY A 388 19.61 -7.38 -13.99
C GLY A 388 20.60 -6.56 -13.18
N ASN A 389 21.83 -6.46 -13.69
CA ASN A 389 22.85 -5.63 -13.05
C ASN A 389 22.46 -4.16 -13.19
N TRP A 390 22.50 -3.43 -12.09
CA TRP A 390 22.15 -2.01 -12.06
C TRP A 390 23.27 -1.17 -11.46
N THR A 391 23.21 0.11 -11.74
CA THR A 391 24.11 1.12 -11.18
C THR A 391 23.29 2.19 -10.47
N LEU A 392 23.75 2.61 -9.30
CA LEU A 392 23.23 3.76 -8.57
C LEU A 392 24.33 4.82 -8.44
N ASP A 393 24.05 6.00 -8.96
CA ASP A 393 24.95 7.15 -8.89
C ASP A 393 24.58 8.00 -7.67
N VAL A 394 25.49 8.12 -6.71
CA VAL A 394 25.38 9.09 -5.59
C VAL A 394 26.14 10.35 -5.99
N VAL A 395 25.42 11.45 -6.19
CA VAL A 395 25.94 12.70 -6.74
C VAL A 395 25.94 13.81 -5.71
N GLY A 396 26.77 14.83 -5.94
CA GLY A 396 26.88 15.99 -5.06
C GLY A 396 27.85 15.78 -3.88
N LEU A 397 28.70 14.76 -3.98
CA LEU A 397 29.79 14.52 -3.02
C LEU A 397 30.94 15.50 -3.27
N THR A 398 31.70 15.86 -2.24
CA THR A 398 32.82 16.79 -2.36
C THR A 398 34.16 16.08 -2.43
N GLY A 399 34.98 16.47 -3.41
CA GLY A 399 36.38 16.03 -3.55
C GLY A 399 36.55 14.58 -4.05
N ASP A 400 37.74 14.28 -4.54
CA ASP A 400 38.15 12.91 -4.83
C ASP A 400 38.58 12.26 -3.51
N THR A 401 37.74 11.38 -2.96
CA THR A 401 37.92 10.75 -1.65
C THR A 401 37.51 9.28 -1.68
N ARG A 402 37.84 8.52 -0.63
CA ARG A 402 37.35 7.15 -0.45
C ARG A 402 36.24 7.15 0.59
N VAL A 403 35.11 6.55 0.23
CA VAL A 403 33.95 6.39 1.10
C VAL A 403 33.82 4.92 1.46
N LYS A 404 33.64 4.64 2.75
CA LYS A 404 33.30 3.30 3.24
C LYS A 404 31.83 3.04 2.96
N VAL A 405 31.56 1.92 2.30
CA VAL A 405 30.21 1.48 1.93
C VAL A 405 29.96 0.12 2.56
N LYS A 406 29.11 0.09 3.59
CA LYS A 406 28.54 -1.15 4.11
C LYS A 406 27.37 -1.57 3.24
N THR A 407 27.25 -2.85 2.93
CA THR A 407 26.14 -3.38 2.11
C THR A 407 25.36 -4.45 2.87
N LEU A 408 24.04 -4.31 2.89
CA LEU A 408 23.10 -5.28 3.44
C LEU A 408 22.23 -5.85 2.30
N ALA A 409 21.82 -7.11 2.41
CA ALA A 409 20.91 -7.76 1.48
C ALA A 409 19.70 -8.36 2.19
N PHE A 410 18.50 -8.09 1.68
CA PHE A 410 17.22 -8.61 2.17
C PHE A 410 16.77 -9.72 1.22
N ARG A 411 16.98 -10.97 1.62
CA ARG A 411 16.87 -12.14 0.73
C ARG A 411 15.70 -13.03 1.10
N VAL A 412 14.99 -13.50 0.08
CA VAL A 412 14.10 -14.66 0.21
C VAL A 412 14.96 -15.90 0.45
N VAL A 413 14.57 -16.72 1.43
CA VAL A 413 15.31 -17.93 1.83
C VAL A 413 14.63 -19.15 1.23
N ASP A 414 15.43 -20.04 0.61
CA ASP A 414 14.97 -21.30 -0.01
C ASP A 414 13.82 -21.13 -1.03
N GLY A 415 13.71 -19.97 -1.68
CA GLY A 415 12.65 -19.68 -2.64
C GLY A 415 11.26 -19.47 -2.03
N ASP A 416 11.13 -19.45 -0.70
CA ASP A 416 9.87 -19.22 0.01
C ASP A 416 9.88 -17.85 0.70
N LYS A 417 9.10 -16.92 0.14
CA LYS A 417 9.00 -15.55 0.66
C LYS A 417 8.35 -15.44 2.04
N PHE A 418 7.67 -16.48 2.51
CA PHE A 418 6.98 -16.49 3.82
C PHE A 418 7.79 -17.17 4.93
N LYS A 419 8.96 -17.71 4.61
CA LYS A 419 9.87 -18.27 5.62
C LYS A 419 10.33 -17.21 6.61
N ARG A 420 10.63 -17.68 7.81
CA ARG A 420 11.22 -16.87 8.87
C ARG A 420 12.57 -16.29 8.45
N VAL A 421 12.68 -14.97 8.53
CA VAL A 421 13.94 -14.24 8.31
C VAL A 421 14.10 -13.22 9.43
N ASP A 422 15.13 -13.36 10.27
CA ASP A 422 15.29 -12.53 11.48
C ASP A 422 16.11 -11.23 11.24
N GLY A 423 16.60 -10.99 10.03
CA GLY A 423 17.33 -9.77 9.66
C GLY A 423 17.96 -9.83 8.25
N PRO A 424 18.49 -8.70 7.75
CA PRO A 424 19.25 -8.70 6.50
C PRO A 424 20.58 -9.44 6.67
N GLN A 425 21.11 -9.94 5.55
CA GLN A 425 22.47 -10.45 5.46
C GLN A 425 23.46 -9.30 5.30
N ASP A 426 24.46 -9.21 6.18
CA ASP A 426 25.60 -8.31 6.02
C ASP A 426 26.56 -8.85 4.94
N LEU A 427 26.76 -8.09 3.86
CA LEU A 427 27.67 -8.43 2.78
C LEU A 427 29.07 -7.81 2.97
N GLY A 428 29.30 -7.14 4.10
CA GLY A 428 30.56 -6.51 4.45
C GLY A 428 30.67 -5.05 4.03
N GLU A 429 31.83 -4.48 4.34
CA GLU A 429 32.22 -3.11 4.03
C GLU A 429 33.32 -3.09 2.97
N ARG A 430 33.25 -2.13 2.05
CA ARG A 430 34.32 -1.86 1.08
C ARG A 430 34.54 -0.36 0.93
N GLU A 431 35.74 0.03 0.52
CA GLU A 431 36.01 1.40 0.13
C GLU A 431 35.74 1.60 -1.36
N GLU A 432 34.98 2.65 -1.67
CA GLU A 432 34.71 3.08 -3.03
C GLU A 432 35.27 4.47 -3.27
N LEU A 433 35.79 4.69 -4.48
CA LEU A 433 36.33 5.98 -4.87
C LEU A 433 35.20 6.91 -5.31
N VAL A 434 35.13 8.08 -4.68
CA VAL A 434 34.41 9.25 -5.19
C VAL A 434 35.30 9.90 -6.24
N LYS A 435 34.77 10.08 -7.43
CA LYS A 435 35.46 10.78 -8.52
C LYS A 435 34.48 11.70 -9.23
N ASP A 436 34.93 12.90 -9.58
CA ASP A 436 34.09 13.89 -10.28
C ASP A 436 32.80 14.19 -9.49
N CYS A 437 32.94 14.35 -8.16
CA CYS A 437 31.83 14.58 -7.21
C CYS A 437 30.76 13.47 -7.19
N LYS A 438 31.14 12.26 -7.59
CA LYS A 438 30.22 11.14 -7.76
C LYS A 438 30.79 9.82 -7.27
N LEU A 439 29.95 9.05 -6.57
CA LEU A 439 30.19 7.67 -6.21
C LEU A 439 29.26 6.77 -7.03
N LYS A 440 29.80 5.70 -7.62
CA LYS A 440 29.03 4.74 -8.41
C LYS A 440 28.93 3.40 -7.68
N LEU A 441 27.74 3.07 -7.20
CA LEU A 441 27.44 1.76 -6.62
C LEU A 441 26.97 0.82 -7.72
N ARG A 442 27.69 -0.28 -7.93
CA ARG A 442 27.31 -1.31 -8.91
C ARG A 442 26.93 -2.58 -8.19
N MET A 443 25.81 -3.17 -8.59
CA MET A 443 25.35 -4.42 -8.02
C MET A 443 25.12 -5.47 -9.09
N LYS A 444 25.59 -6.68 -8.80
CA LYS A 444 25.18 -7.87 -9.55
C LYS A 444 23.90 -8.40 -8.94
N HIS A 445 22.80 -8.29 -9.65
CA HIS A 445 21.49 -8.69 -9.16
C HIS A 445 20.94 -9.77 -10.10
N GLN A 446 21.09 -11.02 -9.69
CA GLN A 446 20.75 -12.18 -10.53
C GLN A 446 19.39 -12.79 -10.16
N ASP A 447 19.00 -12.71 -8.89
CA ASP A 447 17.67 -13.05 -8.46
C ASP A 447 16.74 -11.83 -8.58
N PRO A 448 15.43 -12.01 -8.83
CA PRO A 448 14.50 -10.89 -8.94
C PRO A 448 13.99 -10.39 -7.58
N THR A 449 14.38 -10.98 -6.45
CA THR A 449 13.68 -10.82 -5.16
C THR A 449 14.44 -9.99 -4.13
N THR A 450 15.76 -9.83 -4.29
CA THR A 450 16.61 -9.24 -3.25
C THR A 450 16.58 -7.71 -3.30
N ALA A 451 16.34 -7.08 -2.15
CA ALA A 451 16.64 -5.67 -1.96
C ALA A 451 18.02 -5.49 -1.34
N PHE A 452 18.62 -4.32 -1.53
CA PHE A 452 19.92 -3.97 -0.96
C PHE A 452 19.82 -2.66 -0.19
N ALA A 453 20.52 -2.58 0.93
CA ALA A 453 20.81 -1.31 1.58
C ALA A 453 22.30 -1.00 1.54
N PHE A 454 22.63 0.28 1.39
CA PHE A 454 23.99 0.80 1.46
C PHE A 454 24.08 1.86 2.55
N GLU A 455 25.10 1.76 3.40
CA GLU A 455 25.39 2.77 4.41
C GLU A 455 26.76 3.38 4.09
N LEU A 456 26.75 4.68 3.83
CA LEU A 456 27.89 5.44 3.35
C LEU A 456 28.31 6.41 4.44
N ALA A 457 29.55 6.29 4.93
CA ALA A 457 30.15 7.28 5.82
C ALA A 457 30.81 8.40 4.98
N ILE A 458 30.20 9.58 4.95
CA ILE A 458 30.61 10.72 4.12
C ILE A 458 31.28 11.77 4.99
N ALA A 459 32.54 12.08 4.69
CA ALA A 459 33.19 13.27 5.24
C ALA A 459 32.74 14.50 4.45
N TRP A 460 31.82 15.30 5.02
CA TRP A 460 31.49 16.61 4.48
C TRP A 460 32.74 17.51 4.60
N GLY A 461 33.34 17.90 3.47
CA GLY A 461 34.47 18.85 3.48
C GLY A 461 34.05 20.11 4.24
N LYS A 462 34.73 20.41 5.35
CA LYS A 462 34.53 21.65 6.11
C LYS A 462 35.18 22.83 5.42
#